data_AF-A0A6I5ZVH2-F1
#
_entry.id   AF-A0A6I5ZVH2-F1
#
_cell.length_a   1.000
_cell.length_b   1.000
_cell.length_c   1.000
_cell.angle_alpha   90.00
_cell.angle_beta   90.00
_cell.angle_gamma   90.00
#
_symmetry.space_group_name_H-M   'P 1'
#
loop_
_entity.id
_entity.type
_entity.pdbx_description
1 polymer ?
#
loop_
_entity_poly.entity_id
_entity_poly.type
_entity_poly.pdbx_seq_one_letter_code
_entity_poly.pdbx_strand_id
1 'polypeptide(L)'
;MFEQFFYQDKGLFLQRLHPAAALTYLGLLLVLALLFTNPLYLLGLLLVVILAIGAAQGLAAWEIYLRISLGMAVLVIILNSLVARAGETIIWWGPRLPVIGRLTVSLEAVCYGAAMGVRLLTIMSVFCLYNLIVHPDKVLGLLARFASRSALVLSLATRMFPAMVRQLDNIREVQILRGVDFHAGTLTERFSRYAALMNILLLSSLEDSLEIAEAMQARAFGSGRRSSYRQDAWRPRDSLCLGSTLLALAAAVYGQVRGCSTFSFYPQLDYLIKGPMTVILLLIILLALSVPVVLSWGWQRCPYFKAKI
;
A
#
# COMPACT_ATOMS: atom_id res chain seq x y z
N MET A 1 -3.12 -18.64 -7.70
CA MET A 1 -3.88 -17.55 -7.05
C MET A 1 -2.95 -16.49 -6.44
N PHE A 2 -1.82 -16.86 -5.78
CA PHE A 2 -0.88 -15.88 -5.20
C PHE A 2 -0.06 -15.05 -6.21
N GLU A 3 0.15 -15.53 -7.44
CA GLU A 3 0.85 -14.76 -8.49
C GLU A 3 0.12 -13.50 -8.95
N GLN A 4 -1.19 -13.36 -8.65
CA GLN A 4 -1.94 -12.14 -8.95
C GLN A 4 -1.63 -10.97 -7.99
N PHE A 5 -0.99 -11.24 -6.85
CA PHE A 5 -0.57 -10.22 -5.89
C PHE A 5 0.83 -9.66 -6.18
N PHE A 6 1.62 -10.36 -7.00
CA PHE A 6 2.95 -9.89 -7.39
C PHE A 6 2.83 -8.90 -8.56
N TYR A 7 3.66 -7.86 -8.53
CA TYR A 7 3.71 -6.84 -9.57
C TYR A 7 3.84 -7.50 -10.96
N GLN A 8 2.87 -7.23 -11.83
CA GLN A 8 2.92 -7.62 -13.24
C GLN A 8 3.27 -6.39 -14.07
N ASP A 9 4.38 -6.45 -14.80
CA ASP A 9 4.81 -5.34 -15.65
C ASP A 9 3.91 -5.30 -16.90
N LYS A 10 2.87 -4.44 -16.84
CA LYS A 10 1.86 -4.29 -17.91
C LYS A 10 2.17 -3.10 -18.82
N GLY A 11 3.29 -2.40 -18.59
CA GLY A 11 3.71 -1.27 -19.42
C GLY A 11 2.78 -0.06 -19.35
N LEU A 12 2.07 0.11 -18.22
CA LEU A 12 1.06 1.16 -18.02
C LEU A 12 1.70 2.53 -17.72
N PHE A 13 0.95 3.63 -17.95
CA PHE A 13 1.42 5.01 -17.68
C PHE A 13 1.94 5.16 -16.26
N LEU A 14 1.12 4.70 -15.31
CA LEU A 14 1.36 4.84 -13.89
C LEU A 14 2.62 4.03 -13.47
N GLN A 15 2.89 2.90 -14.10
CA GLN A 15 4.09 2.08 -13.87
C GLN A 15 5.38 2.73 -14.43
N ARG A 16 5.24 3.62 -15.43
CA ARG A 16 6.36 4.35 -16.06
C ARG A 16 6.63 5.72 -15.42
N LEU A 17 5.81 6.19 -14.48
CA LEU A 17 6.10 7.41 -13.73
C LEU A 17 7.38 7.26 -12.91
N HIS A 18 8.02 8.39 -12.62
CA HIS A 18 9.15 8.42 -11.70
C HIS A 18 8.71 7.90 -10.32
N PRO A 19 9.48 6.98 -9.69
CA PRO A 19 9.07 6.31 -8.45
C PRO A 19 8.74 7.28 -7.32
N ALA A 20 9.45 8.42 -7.22
CA ALA A 20 9.12 9.46 -6.24
C ALA A 20 7.73 10.07 -6.43
N ALA A 21 7.32 10.31 -7.69
CA ALA A 21 6.04 10.92 -8.01
C ALA A 21 4.88 9.94 -7.74
N ALA A 22 5.06 8.66 -8.04
CA ALA A 22 4.10 7.62 -7.69
C ALA A 22 3.97 7.44 -6.16
N LEU A 23 5.11 7.41 -5.43
CA LEU A 23 5.11 7.23 -3.99
C LEU A 23 4.48 8.42 -3.24
N THR A 24 4.75 9.65 -3.71
CA THR A 24 4.13 10.86 -3.15
C THR A 24 2.64 10.92 -3.42
N TYR A 25 2.18 10.54 -4.62
CA TYR A 25 0.75 10.42 -4.93
C TYR A 25 0.05 9.40 -4.03
N LEU A 26 0.62 8.20 -3.89
CA LEU A 26 0.05 7.13 -3.06
C LEU A 26 0.09 7.49 -1.57
N GLY A 27 1.20 8.08 -1.10
CA GLY A 27 1.34 8.57 0.27
C GLY A 27 0.33 9.66 0.59
N LEU A 28 0.07 10.57 -0.35
CA LEU A 28 -0.97 11.59 -0.20
C LEU A 28 -2.36 10.96 -0.09
N LEU A 29 -2.72 10.02 -0.97
CA LEU A 29 -4.01 9.32 -0.90
C LEU A 29 -4.20 8.63 0.46
N LEU A 30 -3.15 7.98 0.98
CA LEU A 30 -3.16 7.36 2.31
C LEU A 30 -3.37 8.39 3.42
N VAL A 31 -2.61 9.49 3.41
CA VAL A 31 -2.70 10.56 4.42
C VAL A 31 -4.07 11.22 4.40
N LEU A 32 -4.62 11.49 3.21
CA LEU A 32 -5.96 12.05 3.06
C LEU A 32 -7.05 11.09 3.57
N ALA A 33 -6.93 9.78 3.31
CA ALA A 33 -7.86 8.78 3.84
C ALA A 33 -7.84 8.73 5.38
N LEU A 34 -6.69 9.01 6.01
CA LEU A 34 -6.55 9.09 7.47
C LEU A 34 -7.07 10.41 8.05
N LEU A 35 -6.85 11.54 7.38
CA LEU A 35 -7.27 12.86 7.85
C LEU A 35 -8.77 13.11 7.66
N PHE A 36 -9.38 12.54 6.62
CA PHE A 36 -10.80 12.76 6.33
C PHE A 36 -11.71 11.96 7.26
N THR A 37 -12.55 12.70 7.99
CA THR A 37 -13.57 12.16 8.89
C THR A 37 -14.97 12.25 8.26
N ASN A 38 -15.16 13.15 7.30
CA ASN A 38 -16.41 13.31 6.55
C ASN A 38 -16.68 12.11 5.61
N PRO A 39 -17.86 11.45 5.68
CA PRO A 39 -18.22 10.35 4.78
C PRO A 39 -18.19 10.72 3.29
N LEU A 40 -18.56 11.96 2.93
CA LEU A 40 -18.55 12.42 1.53
C LEU A 40 -17.13 12.51 0.94
N TYR A 41 -16.17 12.99 1.73
CA TYR A 41 -14.77 13.07 1.29
C TYR A 41 -14.16 11.67 1.13
N LEU A 42 -14.52 10.74 2.01
CA LEU A 42 -14.09 9.34 1.91
C LEU A 42 -14.66 8.66 0.67
N LEU A 43 -15.96 8.85 0.37
CA LEU A 43 -16.58 8.32 -0.85
C LEU A 43 -15.96 8.91 -2.12
N GLY A 44 -15.69 10.22 -2.14
CA GLY A 44 -15.01 10.87 -3.25
C GLY A 44 -13.60 10.32 -3.46
N LEU A 45 -12.83 10.14 -2.38
CA LEU A 45 -11.48 9.59 -2.46
C LEU A 45 -11.50 8.13 -2.92
N LEU A 46 -12.46 7.33 -2.42
CA LEU A 46 -12.68 5.96 -2.88
C LEU A 46 -12.99 5.92 -4.39
N LEU A 47 -13.83 6.82 -4.90
CA LEU A 47 -14.12 6.91 -6.33
C LEU A 47 -12.85 7.20 -7.15
N VAL A 48 -12.02 8.14 -6.72
CA VAL A 48 -10.74 8.44 -7.39
C VAL A 48 -9.81 7.24 -7.40
N VAL A 49 -9.72 6.50 -6.28
CA VAL A 49 -8.90 5.29 -6.20
C VAL A 49 -9.43 4.20 -7.14
N ILE A 50 -10.76 4.01 -7.22
CA ILE A 50 -11.37 3.06 -8.17
C ILE A 50 -11.04 3.44 -9.61
N LEU A 51 -11.16 4.73 -9.97
CA LEU A 51 -10.82 5.21 -11.30
C LEU A 51 -9.32 4.98 -11.60
N ALA A 52 -8.44 5.21 -10.63
CA ALA A 52 -7.01 4.95 -10.77
C ALA A 52 -6.70 3.46 -10.98
N ILE A 53 -7.36 2.56 -10.25
CA ILE A 53 -7.24 1.10 -10.40
C ILE A 53 -7.77 0.65 -11.76
N GLY A 54 -8.91 1.19 -12.19
CA GLY A 54 -9.49 0.92 -13.51
C GLY A 54 -8.55 1.34 -14.63
N ALA A 55 -7.94 2.51 -14.52
CA ALA A 55 -6.98 2.99 -15.50
C ALA A 55 -5.66 2.18 -15.49
N ALA A 56 -5.28 1.61 -14.35
CA ALA A 56 -4.19 0.66 -14.21
C ALA A 56 -4.53 -0.78 -14.67
N GLN A 57 -5.72 -1.01 -15.26
CA GLN A 57 -6.15 -2.34 -15.75
C GLN A 57 -6.01 -3.45 -14.68
N GLY A 58 -6.27 -3.08 -13.42
CA GLY A 58 -6.08 -3.93 -12.23
C GLY A 58 -7.38 -4.47 -11.62
N LEU A 59 -8.51 -4.39 -12.33
CA LEU A 59 -9.84 -4.68 -11.79
C LEU A 59 -9.96 -6.10 -11.20
N ALA A 60 -9.32 -7.10 -11.81
CA ALA A 60 -9.35 -8.47 -11.32
C ALA A 60 -8.63 -8.64 -9.96
N ALA A 61 -7.51 -7.94 -9.74
CA ALA A 61 -6.84 -7.95 -8.44
C ALA A 61 -7.69 -7.21 -7.40
N TRP A 62 -8.28 -6.07 -7.79
CA TRP A 62 -9.10 -5.27 -6.89
C TRP A 62 -10.34 -5.98 -6.37
N GLU A 63 -10.97 -6.87 -7.15
CA GLU A 63 -12.11 -7.67 -6.69
C GLU A 63 -11.78 -8.51 -5.44
N ILE A 64 -10.58 -9.09 -5.40
CA ILE A 64 -10.12 -9.87 -4.25
C ILE A 64 -9.93 -8.96 -3.03
N TYR A 65 -9.28 -7.80 -3.21
CA TYR A 65 -9.10 -6.81 -2.15
C TYR A 65 -10.46 -6.26 -1.66
N LEU A 66 -11.41 -6.04 -2.56
CA LEU A 66 -12.75 -5.56 -2.25
C LEU A 66 -13.53 -6.59 -1.43
N ARG A 67 -13.48 -7.87 -1.80
CA ARG A 67 -14.15 -8.94 -1.04
C ARG A 67 -13.61 -9.06 0.39
N ILE A 68 -12.29 -9.01 0.56
CA ILE A 68 -11.64 -9.07 1.87
C ILE A 68 -11.98 -7.82 2.70
N SER A 69 -11.85 -6.64 2.10
CA SER A 69 -12.07 -5.38 2.80
C SER A 69 -13.54 -5.14 3.13
N LEU A 70 -14.49 -5.60 2.32
CA LEU A 70 -15.92 -5.55 2.61
C LEU A 70 -16.29 -6.47 3.77
N GLY A 71 -15.73 -7.69 3.82
CA GLY A 71 -15.89 -8.57 4.98
C GLY A 71 -15.39 -7.93 6.27
N MET A 72 -14.23 -7.27 6.21
CA MET A 72 -13.66 -6.55 7.36
C MET A 72 -14.48 -5.30 7.73
N ALA A 73 -15.00 -4.57 6.75
CA ALA A 73 -15.86 -3.41 6.98
C ALA A 73 -17.17 -3.78 7.69
N VAL A 74 -17.81 -4.89 7.28
CA VAL A 74 -19.00 -5.43 7.96
C VAL A 74 -18.67 -5.80 9.40
N LEU A 75 -17.54 -6.46 9.65
CA LEU A 75 -17.08 -6.79 10.99
C LEU A 75 -16.84 -5.53 11.85
N VAL A 76 -16.24 -4.48 11.28
CA VAL A 76 -16.06 -3.19 11.96
C VAL A 76 -17.40 -2.54 12.30
N ILE A 77 -18.37 -2.55 11.39
CA ILE A 77 -19.72 -2.02 11.64
C ILE A 77 -20.37 -2.76 12.81
N ILE A 78 -20.33 -4.09 12.81
CA ILE A 78 -20.91 -4.93 13.87
C ILE A 78 -20.23 -4.64 15.21
N LEU A 79 -18.89 -4.66 15.26
CA LEU A 79 -18.15 -4.43 16.50
C LEU A 79 -18.38 -3.00 17.03
N ASN A 80 -18.38 -2.00 16.16
CA ASN A 80 -18.59 -0.61 16.55
C ASN A 80 -20.01 -0.41 17.08
N SER A 81 -21.01 -0.99 16.41
CA SER A 81 -22.40 -1.00 16.87
C SER A 81 -22.59 -1.71 18.21
N LEU A 82 -21.74 -2.68 18.55
CA LEU A 82 -21.83 -3.44 19.81
C LEU A 82 -21.12 -2.72 20.97
N VAL A 83 -20.03 -2.00 20.68
CA VAL A 83 -19.12 -1.41 21.66
C VAL A 83 -19.42 0.06 21.93
N ALA A 84 -19.87 0.82 20.94
CA ALA A 84 -20.09 2.25 21.07
C ALA A 84 -21.40 2.56 21.83
N ARG A 85 -21.29 3.33 22.92
CA ARG A 85 -22.38 3.62 23.88
C ARG A 85 -22.80 5.08 23.92
N ALA A 86 -22.34 5.89 22.96
CA ALA A 86 -22.35 7.36 23.08
C ALA A 86 -23.38 8.09 22.18
N GLY A 87 -24.33 7.38 21.55
CA GLY A 87 -25.32 8.00 20.66
C GLY A 87 -26.63 8.36 21.37
N GLU A 88 -27.18 9.55 21.10
CA GLU A 88 -28.44 10.04 21.67
C GLU A 88 -29.68 9.36 21.07
N THR A 89 -29.62 8.87 19.82
CA THR A 89 -30.76 8.19 19.16
C THR A 89 -30.64 6.67 19.20
N ILE A 90 -31.17 6.07 20.28
CA ILE A 90 -31.15 4.63 20.53
C ILE A 90 -32.25 3.95 19.71
N ILE A 91 -31.88 3.07 18.77
CA ILE A 91 -32.83 2.34 17.90
C ILE A 91 -33.26 1.01 18.55
N TRP A 92 -32.38 0.35 19.31
CA TRP A 92 -32.67 -0.96 19.90
C TRP A 92 -32.08 -1.15 21.30
N TRP A 93 -32.90 -1.72 22.19
CA TRP A 93 -32.54 -2.10 23.55
C TRP A 93 -32.23 -3.60 23.59
N GLY A 94 -30.97 -3.96 23.80
CA GLY A 94 -30.53 -5.34 23.94
C GLY A 94 -30.56 -5.87 25.38
N PRO A 95 -30.48 -7.20 25.57
CA PRO A 95 -30.49 -7.84 26.89
C PRO A 95 -29.29 -7.39 27.74
N ARG A 96 -29.52 -7.27 29.05
CA ARG A 96 -28.47 -6.92 30.03
C ARG A 96 -27.50 -8.09 30.18
N LEU A 97 -26.26 -7.93 29.72
CA LEU A 97 -25.17 -8.86 30.01
C LEU A 97 -24.43 -8.41 31.28
N PRO A 98 -24.21 -9.31 32.26
CA PRO A 98 -23.76 -8.97 33.62
C PRO A 98 -22.34 -8.39 33.74
N VAL A 99 -21.53 -8.43 32.67
CA VAL A 99 -20.14 -7.92 32.68
C VAL A 99 -19.95 -6.70 31.76
N ILE A 100 -20.86 -6.47 30.79
CA ILE A 100 -20.66 -5.49 29.71
C ILE A 100 -21.69 -4.34 29.78
N GLY A 101 -22.82 -4.50 30.49
CA GLY A 101 -23.89 -3.48 30.55
C GLY A 101 -24.98 -3.70 29.49
N ARG A 102 -25.90 -2.73 29.33
CA ARG A 102 -26.98 -2.79 28.32
C ARG A 102 -26.38 -2.60 26.92
N LEU A 103 -26.65 -3.52 25.99
CA LEU A 103 -26.40 -3.27 24.58
C LEU A 103 -27.42 -2.25 24.07
N THR A 104 -26.94 -1.10 23.65
CA THR A 104 -27.76 -0.07 23.00
C THR A 104 -27.15 0.20 21.64
N VAL A 105 -27.89 -0.11 20.59
CA VAL A 105 -27.46 0.17 19.23
C VAL A 105 -28.03 1.54 18.85
N SER A 106 -27.14 2.50 18.61
CA SER A 106 -27.49 3.86 18.22
C SER A 106 -27.26 4.08 16.72
N LEU A 107 -28.05 4.97 16.11
CA LEU A 107 -27.91 5.30 14.68
C LEU A 107 -26.52 5.87 14.38
N GLU A 108 -26.00 6.67 15.30
CA GLU A 108 -24.69 7.29 15.21
C GLU A 108 -23.56 6.24 15.21
N ALA A 109 -23.70 5.17 16.01
CA ALA A 109 -22.71 4.08 16.05
C ALA A 109 -22.66 3.29 14.73
N VAL A 110 -23.82 3.06 14.09
CA VAL A 110 -23.89 2.39 12.79
C VAL A 110 -23.31 3.28 11.69
N CYS A 111 -23.66 4.58 11.68
CA CYS A 111 -23.14 5.53 10.69
C CYS A 111 -21.62 5.71 10.82
N TYR A 112 -21.11 5.83 12.06
CA TYR A 112 -19.68 5.89 12.33
C TYR A 112 -18.96 4.58 11.95
N GLY A 113 -19.57 3.43 12.24
CA GLY A 113 -19.09 2.12 11.78
C GLY A 113 -19.00 2.04 10.26
N ALA A 114 -20.02 2.52 9.55
CA ALA A 114 -20.05 2.55 8.09
C ALA A 114 -18.98 3.47 7.52
N ALA A 115 -18.80 4.67 8.08
CA ALA A 115 -17.74 5.60 7.68
C ALA A 115 -16.34 5.00 7.90
N MET A 116 -16.13 4.32 9.03
CA MET A 116 -14.87 3.62 9.31
C MET A 116 -14.65 2.42 8.37
N GLY A 117 -15.72 1.71 8.01
CA GLY A 117 -15.71 0.66 6.99
C GLY A 117 -15.28 1.20 5.63
N VAL A 118 -15.88 2.31 5.18
CA VAL A 118 -15.48 2.98 3.92
C VAL A 118 -14.03 3.45 3.97
N ARG A 119 -13.56 3.99 5.11
CA ARG A 119 -12.15 4.34 5.30
C ARG A 119 -11.25 3.13 5.11
N LEU A 120 -11.58 1.99 5.71
CA LEU A 120 -10.83 0.74 5.56
C LEU A 120 -10.80 0.27 4.10
N LEU A 121 -11.95 0.26 3.42
CA LEU A 121 -12.06 -0.05 1.99
C LEU A 121 -11.12 0.82 1.15
N THR A 122 -11.08 2.11 1.46
CA THR A 122 -10.28 3.11 0.76
C THR A 122 -8.78 2.85 0.95
N ILE A 123 -8.33 2.62 2.20
CA ILE A 123 -6.93 2.32 2.51
C ILE A 123 -6.49 1.03 1.83
N MET A 124 -7.30 -0.03 1.90
CA MET A 124 -7.00 -1.30 1.24
C MET A 124 -6.90 -1.16 -0.28
N SER A 125 -7.76 -0.33 -0.88
CA SER A 125 -7.72 -0.04 -2.31
C SER A 125 -6.46 0.76 -2.70
N VAL A 126 -5.99 1.70 -1.86
CA VAL A 126 -4.71 2.40 -2.07
C VAL A 126 -3.54 1.42 -2.00
N PHE A 127 -3.55 0.45 -1.08
CA PHE A 127 -2.52 -0.59 -1.02
C PHE A 127 -2.53 -1.51 -2.26
N CYS A 128 -3.71 -1.84 -2.79
CA CYS A 128 -3.82 -2.57 -4.06
C CYS A 128 -3.17 -1.75 -5.20
N LEU A 129 -3.50 -0.46 -5.29
CA LEU A 129 -2.93 0.44 -6.27
C LEU A 129 -1.40 0.57 -6.14
N TYR A 130 -0.87 0.58 -4.92
CA TYR A 130 0.58 0.56 -4.66
C TYR A 130 1.25 -0.68 -5.26
N ASN A 131 0.73 -1.87 -4.98
CA ASN A 131 1.31 -3.12 -5.51
C ASN A 131 1.24 -3.20 -7.04
N LEU A 132 0.23 -2.58 -7.67
CA LEU A 132 0.08 -2.55 -9.12
C LEU A 132 1.01 -1.55 -9.81
N ILE A 133 1.27 -0.40 -9.18
CA ILE A 133 2.02 0.71 -9.80
C ILE A 133 3.51 0.64 -9.48
N VAL A 134 3.87 0.27 -8.25
CA VAL A 134 5.21 0.48 -7.71
C VAL A 134 6.02 -0.80 -7.77
N HIS A 135 7.03 -0.83 -8.63
CA HIS A 135 8.01 -1.91 -8.65
C HIS A 135 8.95 -1.77 -7.44
N PRO A 136 9.16 -2.83 -6.63
CA PRO A 136 10.02 -2.77 -5.43
C PRO A 136 11.43 -2.28 -5.76
N ASP A 137 12.05 -2.79 -6.82
CA ASP A 137 13.40 -2.35 -7.25
C ASP A 137 13.52 -0.85 -7.58
N LYS A 138 12.45 -0.20 -8.05
CA LYS A 138 12.47 1.25 -8.31
C LYS A 138 12.48 2.06 -7.01
N VAL A 139 11.75 1.59 -5.99
CA VAL A 139 11.78 2.18 -4.64
C VAL A 139 13.15 2.02 -4.02
N LEU A 140 13.77 0.85 -4.19
CA LEU A 140 15.15 0.58 -3.76
C LEU A 140 16.15 1.51 -4.44
N GLY A 141 16.01 1.72 -5.75
CA GLY A 141 16.82 2.68 -6.51
C GLY A 141 16.68 4.12 -5.99
N LEU A 142 15.47 4.53 -5.60
CA LEU A 142 15.24 5.84 -4.98
C LEU A 142 15.95 5.96 -3.62
N LEU A 143 15.81 4.94 -2.77
CA LEU A 143 16.49 4.88 -1.47
C LEU A 143 18.02 4.88 -1.63
N ALA A 144 18.54 4.30 -2.72
CA ALA A 144 19.97 4.31 -3.04
C ALA A 144 20.55 5.70 -3.31
N ARG A 145 19.71 6.64 -3.75
CA ARG A 145 20.13 8.02 -3.95
C ARG A 145 20.34 8.77 -2.64
N PHE A 146 19.57 8.44 -1.61
CA PHE A 146 19.66 9.08 -0.28
C PHE A 146 20.67 8.39 0.63
N ALA A 147 20.76 7.05 0.59
CA ALA A 147 21.62 6.26 1.45
C ALA A 147 22.37 5.18 0.64
N SER A 148 23.47 5.59 -0.01
CA SER A 148 24.21 4.76 -0.97
C SER A 148 24.78 3.45 -0.39
N ARG A 149 25.16 3.43 0.89
CA ARG A 149 25.65 2.21 1.57
C ARG A 149 24.49 1.28 1.92
N SER A 150 23.45 1.80 2.57
CA SER A 150 22.28 1.01 3.01
C SER A 150 21.53 0.41 1.84
N ALA A 151 21.38 1.16 0.75
CA ALA A 151 20.69 0.64 -0.43
C ALA A 151 21.51 -0.38 -1.22
N LEU A 152 22.83 -0.34 -1.12
CA LEU A 152 23.65 -1.42 -1.67
C LEU A 152 23.42 -2.71 -0.89
N VAL A 153 23.43 -2.65 0.45
CA VAL A 153 23.11 -3.82 1.29
C VAL A 153 21.73 -4.35 0.95
N LEU A 154 20.75 -3.45 0.80
CA LEU A 154 19.38 -3.83 0.46
C LEU A 154 19.26 -4.42 -0.95
N SER A 155 19.94 -3.84 -1.96
CA SER A 155 19.99 -4.37 -3.32
C SER A 155 20.69 -5.73 -3.39
N LEU A 156 21.71 -5.94 -2.56
CA LEU A 156 22.37 -7.23 -2.46
C LEU A 156 21.43 -8.26 -1.80
N ALA A 157 20.76 -7.87 -0.71
CA ALA A 157 19.80 -8.72 -0.02
C ALA A 157 18.63 -9.14 -0.93
N THR A 158 18.06 -8.23 -1.72
CA THR A 158 16.96 -8.57 -2.64
C THR A 158 17.39 -9.51 -3.76
N ARG A 159 18.64 -9.40 -4.23
CA ARG A 159 19.23 -10.35 -5.19
C ARG A 159 19.55 -11.71 -4.55
N MET A 160 20.07 -11.71 -3.32
CA MET A 160 20.46 -12.93 -2.61
C MET A 160 19.24 -13.73 -2.15
N PHE A 161 18.11 -13.10 -1.85
CA PHE A 161 16.92 -13.81 -1.37
C PHE A 161 16.43 -14.92 -2.32
N PRO A 162 16.20 -14.67 -3.63
CA PRO A 162 15.86 -15.74 -4.57
C PRO A 162 16.96 -16.79 -4.78
N ALA A 163 18.23 -16.43 -4.58
CA ALA A 163 19.34 -17.39 -4.65
C ALA A 163 19.31 -18.33 -3.44
N MET A 164 19.14 -17.77 -2.24
CA MET A 164 19.03 -18.50 -0.97
C MET A 164 17.84 -19.46 -0.98
N VAL A 165 16.69 -19.08 -1.52
CA VAL A 165 15.53 -19.98 -1.65
C VAL A 165 15.84 -21.17 -2.54
N ARG A 166 16.51 -20.96 -3.69
CA ARG A 166 16.91 -22.08 -4.57
C ARG A 166 17.95 -22.99 -3.93
N GLN A 167 18.88 -22.41 -3.18
CA GLN A 167 19.90 -23.15 -2.44
C GLN A 167 19.30 -23.96 -1.29
N LEU A 168 18.32 -23.39 -0.58
CA LEU A 168 17.51 -24.07 0.43
C LEU A 168 16.83 -25.32 -0.16
N ASP A 169 16.19 -25.17 -1.31
CA ASP A 169 15.50 -26.26 -2.00
C ASP A 169 16.50 -27.34 -2.45
N ASN A 170 17.64 -26.95 -3.03
CA ASN A 170 18.70 -27.89 -3.40
C ASN A 170 19.27 -28.66 -2.20
N ILE A 171 19.57 -27.96 -1.09
CA ILE A 171 20.06 -28.59 0.14
C ILE A 171 19.00 -29.55 0.70
N ARG A 172 17.73 -29.14 0.67
CA ARG A 172 16.61 -29.97 1.12
C ARG A 172 16.52 -31.26 0.31
N GLU A 173 16.59 -31.18 -1.02
CA GLU A 173 16.58 -32.35 -1.90
C GLU A 173 17.74 -33.30 -1.62
N VAL A 174 18.96 -32.77 -1.43
CA VAL A 174 20.14 -33.58 -1.08
C VAL A 174 19.97 -34.27 0.27
N GLN A 175 19.39 -33.61 1.28
CA GLN A 175 19.13 -34.22 2.59
C GLN A 175 18.06 -35.32 2.51
N ILE A 176 17.02 -35.13 1.69
CA ILE A 176 16.01 -36.16 1.42
C ILE A 176 16.66 -37.39 0.78
N LEU A 177 17.54 -37.21 -0.21
CA LEU A 177 18.29 -38.30 -0.84
C LEU A 177 19.23 -39.04 0.12
N ARG A 178 19.72 -38.36 1.17
CA ARG A 178 20.51 -38.95 2.25
C ARG A 178 19.65 -39.67 3.30
N GLY A 179 18.33 -39.75 3.11
CA GLY A 179 17.40 -40.44 4.00
C GLY A 179 16.83 -39.59 5.13
N VAL A 180 16.95 -38.26 5.07
CA VAL A 180 16.34 -37.36 6.06
C VAL A 180 14.88 -37.09 5.71
N ASP A 181 13.96 -37.69 6.47
CA ASP A 181 12.53 -37.41 6.33
C ASP A 181 12.12 -36.16 7.12
N PHE A 182 11.77 -35.07 6.44
CA PHE A 182 11.34 -33.82 7.12
C PHE A 182 9.92 -33.88 7.70
N HIS A 183 9.09 -34.83 7.26
CA HIS A 183 7.68 -34.95 7.66
C HIS A 183 7.41 -36.05 8.69
N ALA A 184 8.35 -36.96 8.94
CA ALA A 184 8.20 -38.03 9.92
C ALA A 184 8.59 -37.59 11.34
N GLY A 185 8.07 -38.27 12.38
CA GLY A 185 8.50 -38.08 13.77
C GLY A 185 7.79 -36.98 14.57
N THR A 186 8.28 -36.76 15.79
CA THR A 186 7.77 -35.77 16.76
C THR A 186 8.14 -34.32 16.36
N LEU A 187 7.44 -33.31 16.91
CA LEU A 187 7.72 -31.90 16.60
C LEU A 187 9.17 -31.49 16.94
N THR A 188 9.75 -32.06 17.99
CA THR A 188 11.14 -31.81 18.42
C THR A 188 12.16 -32.39 17.44
N GLU A 189 11.93 -33.63 16.97
CA GLU A 189 12.76 -34.25 15.93
C GLU A 189 12.71 -33.47 14.61
N ARG A 190 11.52 -33.02 14.21
CA ARG A 190 11.34 -32.19 13.01
C ARG A 190 12.15 -30.90 13.15
N PHE A 191 12.06 -30.22 14.29
CA PHE A 191 12.81 -28.99 14.53
C PHE A 191 14.33 -29.20 14.41
N SER A 192 14.86 -30.29 14.99
CA SER A 192 16.28 -30.62 14.88
C SER A 192 16.74 -30.81 13.42
N ARG A 193 15.93 -31.50 12.60
CA ARG A 193 16.22 -31.68 11.16
C ARG A 193 16.22 -30.36 10.40
N TYR A 194 15.25 -29.48 10.67
CA TYR A 194 15.24 -28.13 10.08
C TYR A 194 16.40 -27.27 10.56
N ALA A 195 16.81 -27.38 11.83
CA ALA A 195 17.98 -26.67 12.35
C ALA A 195 19.28 -27.08 11.65
N ALA A 196 19.47 -28.37 11.38
CA ALA A 196 20.61 -28.86 10.60
C ALA A 196 20.63 -28.29 9.17
N LEU A 197 19.47 -28.24 8.51
CA LEU A 197 19.33 -27.67 7.18
C LEU A 197 19.62 -26.15 7.18
N MET A 198 19.15 -25.41 8.19
CA MET A 198 19.48 -24.00 8.38
C MET A 198 20.98 -23.78 8.61
N ASN A 199 21.64 -24.65 9.38
CA ASN A 199 23.09 -24.53 9.62
C ASN A 199 23.89 -24.64 8.31
N ILE A 200 23.55 -25.61 7.45
CA ILE A 200 24.19 -25.76 6.14
C ILE A 200 23.97 -24.52 5.27
N LEU A 201 22.75 -24.00 5.22
CA LEU A 201 22.44 -22.79 4.47
C LEU A 201 23.21 -21.58 5.00
N LEU A 202 23.34 -21.44 6.32
CA LEU A 202 24.07 -20.34 6.95
C LEU A 202 25.56 -20.39 6.61
N LEU A 203 26.18 -21.57 6.71
CA LEU A 203 27.59 -21.76 6.31
C LEU A 203 27.80 -21.38 4.85
N SER A 204 26.97 -21.89 3.95
CA SER A 204 27.09 -21.59 2.51
C SER A 204 26.81 -20.12 2.20
N SER A 205 25.86 -19.49 2.89
CA SER A 205 25.58 -18.05 2.73
C SER A 205 26.72 -17.16 3.24
N LEU A 206 27.46 -17.60 4.27
CA LEU A 206 28.65 -16.90 4.76
C LEU A 206 29.79 -16.97 3.74
N GLU A 207 30.05 -18.14 3.16
CA GLU A 207 31.00 -18.32 2.06
C GLU A 207 30.64 -17.42 0.87
N ASP A 208 29.39 -17.48 0.41
CA ASP A 208 28.90 -16.63 -0.69
C ASP A 208 29.10 -15.13 -0.39
N SER A 209 28.90 -14.71 0.86
CA SER A 209 29.09 -13.32 1.26
C SER A 209 30.55 -12.86 1.21
N LEU A 210 31.49 -13.76 1.55
CA LEU A 210 32.93 -13.51 1.48
C LEU A 210 33.37 -13.42 0.01
N GLU A 211 32.91 -14.33 -0.84
CA GLU A 211 33.20 -14.28 -2.28
C GLU A 211 32.68 -12.99 -2.93
N ILE A 212 31.47 -12.55 -2.56
CA ILE A 212 30.91 -11.28 -3.04
C ILE A 212 31.77 -10.10 -2.56
N ALA A 213 32.24 -10.11 -1.31
CA ALA A 213 33.09 -9.05 -0.78
C ALA A 213 34.44 -8.99 -1.50
N GLU A 214 35.09 -10.14 -1.73
CA GLU A 214 36.35 -10.24 -2.49
C GLU A 214 36.17 -9.76 -3.94
N ALA A 215 35.10 -10.19 -4.61
CA ALA A 215 34.78 -9.74 -5.97
C ALA A 215 34.51 -8.23 -6.04
N MET A 216 33.86 -7.66 -5.02
CA MET A 216 33.66 -6.21 -4.92
C MET A 216 34.98 -5.47 -4.73
N GLN A 217 35.87 -5.97 -3.87
CA GLN A 217 37.19 -5.38 -3.66
C GLN A 217 38.06 -5.45 -4.93
N ALA A 218 38.05 -6.57 -5.64
CA ALA A 218 38.76 -6.74 -6.91
C ALA A 218 38.27 -5.76 -8.00
N ARG A 219 37.00 -5.37 -7.97
CA ARG A 219 36.41 -4.33 -8.83
C ARG A 219 36.64 -2.91 -8.31
N ALA A 220 37.55 -2.72 -7.36
CA ALA A 220 37.90 -1.45 -6.73
C ALA A 220 36.70 -0.74 -6.08
N PHE A 221 35.74 -1.50 -5.54
CA PHE A 221 34.59 -0.93 -4.85
C PHE A 221 35.02 -0.12 -3.62
N GLY A 222 34.76 1.19 -3.63
CA GLY A 222 35.14 2.09 -2.54
C GLY A 222 36.40 2.94 -2.81
N SER A 223 37.06 2.76 -3.95
CA SER A 223 38.24 3.55 -4.37
C SER A 223 37.96 5.02 -4.69
N GLY A 224 36.71 5.42 -4.92
CA GLY A 224 36.37 6.80 -5.30
C GLY A 224 34.88 7.13 -5.32
N ARG A 225 34.55 8.32 -5.86
CA ARG A 225 33.17 8.76 -6.07
C ARG A 225 32.46 7.83 -7.05
N ARG A 226 31.27 7.36 -6.68
CA ARG A 226 30.48 6.44 -7.51
C ARG A 226 29.60 7.19 -8.49
N SER A 227 29.43 6.63 -9.68
CA SER A 227 28.39 7.00 -10.65
C SER A 227 27.20 6.05 -10.53
N SER A 228 26.01 6.51 -10.90
CA SER A 228 24.82 5.65 -11.01
C SER A 228 24.58 5.27 -12.46
N TYR A 229 24.57 3.97 -12.75
CA TYR A 229 24.31 3.43 -14.09
C TYR A 229 22.84 3.56 -14.49
N ARG A 230 21.92 3.33 -13.57
CA ARG A 230 20.48 3.41 -13.81
C ARG A 230 19.93 4.69 -13.19
N GLN A 231 19.66 5.67 -14.02
CA GLN A 231 19.05 6.93 -13.62
C GLN A 231 17.67 7.03 -14.27
N ASP A 232 16.63 7.06 -13.44
CA ASP A 232 15.30 7.39 -13.94
C ASP A 232 15.27 8.89 -14.24
N ALA A 233 15.25 9.23 -15.53
CA ALA A 233 15.22 10.61 -15.98
C ALA A 233 13.89 11.27 -15.60
N TRP A 234 13.97 12.45 -15.00
CA TRP A 234 12.80 13.24 -14.65
C TRP A 234 12.10 13.73 -15.92
N ARG A 235 10.82 13.41 -16.08
CA ARG A 235 10.03 13.85 -17.23
C ARG A 235 9.13 15.02 -16.82
N PRO A 236 8.77 15.92 -17.75
CA PRO A 236 7.83 17.01 -17.46
C PRO A 236 6.44 16.51 -17.00
N ARG A 237 6.12 15.25 -17.31
CA ARG A 237 4.94 14.52 -16.81
C ARG A 237 4.98 14.32 -15.29
N ASP A 238 6.15 13.99 -14.75
CA ASP A 238 6.32 13.75 -13.32
C ASP A 238 6.10 15.05 -12.53
N SER A 239 6.59 16.19 -13.05
CA SER A 239 6.31 17.50 -12.46
C SER A 239 4.84 17.89 -12.52
N LEU A 240 4.10 17.51 -13.57
CA LEU A 240 2.66 17.80 -13.65
C LEU A 240 1.88 16.99 -12.60
N CYS A 241 2.17 15.69 -12.48
CA CYS A 241 1.56 14.82 -11.47
C CYS A 241 1.92 15.25 -10.04
N LEU A 242 3.16 15.70 -9.82
CA LEU A 242 3.59 16.25 -8.54
C LEU A 242 2.93 17.59 -8.23
N GLY A 243 2.78 18.47 -9.23
CA GLY A 243 2.08 19.74 -9.06
C GLY A 243 0.61 19.52 -8.65
N SER A 244 -0.08 18.57 -9.30
CA SER A 244 -1.48 18.26 -8.98
C SER A 244 -1.63 17.64 -7.59
N THR A 245 -0.72 16.77 -7.15
CA THR A 245 -0.75 16.23 -5.78
C THR A 245 -0.48 17.29 -4.73
N LEU A 246 0.50 18.16 -4.97
CA LEU A 246 0.83 19.22 -4.02
C LEU A 246 -0.31 20.23 -3.89
N LEU A 247 -1.02 20.52 -4.98
CA LEU A 247 -2.24 21.32 -4.97
C LEU A 247 -3.36 20.64 -4.18
N ALA A 248 -3.57 19.33 -4.36
CA ALA A 248 -4.54 18.58 -3.57
C ALA A 248 -4.21 18.58 -2.06
N LEU A 249 -2.92 18.46 -1.70
CA LEU A 249 -2.46 18.58 -0.32
C LEU A 249 -2.76 19.97 0.25
N ALA A 250 -2.41 21.04 -0.49
CA ALA A 250 -2.66 22.40 -0.04
C ALA A 250 -4.16 22.68 0.18
N ALA A 251 -5.01 22.21 -0.74
CA ALA A 251 -6.46 22.31 -0.60
C ALA A 251 -7.00 21.53 0.60
N ALA A 252 -6.46 20.33 0.87
CA ALA A 252 -6.85 19.52 2.02
C ALA A 252 -6.42 20.15 3.36
N VAL A 253 -5.18 20.64 3.46
CA VAL A 253 -4.68 21.35 4.65
C VAL A 253 -5.51 22.60 4.91
N TYR A 254 -5.81 23.38 3.86
CA TYR A 254 -6.67 24.55 3.96
C TYR A 254 -8.08 24.20 4.45
N GLY A 255 -8.65 23.09 3.96
CA GLY A 255 -9.94 22.57 4.42
C GLY A 255 -9.92 22.09 5.87
N GLN A 256 -8.79 21.55 6.34
CA GLN A 256 -8.62 21.13 7.73
C GLN A 256 -8.48 22.33 8.68
N VAL A 257 -7.68 23.34 8.32
CA VAL A 257 -7.51 24.58 9.11
C VAL A 257 -8.83 25.36 9.23
N ARG A 258 -9.68 25.34 8.21
CA ARG A 258 -11.04 25.93 8.26
C ARG A 258 -12.08 25.06 8.98
N GLY A 259 -11.72 23.92 9.56
CA GLY A 259 -12.64 23.03 10.26
C GLY A 259 -13.73 22.39 9.36
N CYS A 260 -13.54 22.43 8.04
CA CYS A 260 -14.49 21.88 7.07
C CYS A 260 -14.31 20.36 6.88
N SER A 261 -13.19 19.81 7.33
CA SER A 261 -12.84 18.38 7.20
C SER A 261 -13.20 17.53 8.42
N THR A 262 -13.62 18.15 9.53
CA THR A 262 -13.97 17.47 10.77
C THR A 262 -15.48 17.24 10.83
N PHE A 263 -15.86 15.97 10.69
CA PHE A 263 -17.18 15.49 11.01
C PHE A 263 -17.20 15.02 12.46
N SER A 264 -18.01 15.66 13.29
CA SER A 264 -18.26 15.16 14.63
C SER A 264 -19.41 14.17 14.56
N PHE A 265 -19.12 12.89 14.78
CA PHE A 265 -20.13 11.83 14.79
C PHE A 265 -20.91 11.74 16.11
N TYR A 266 -20.43 12.40 17.15
CA TYR A 266 -21.02 12.47 18.48
C TYR A 266 -21.04 13.93 18.96
N PRO A 267 -22.07 14.41 19.68
CA PRO A 267 -23.29 13.72 20.14
C PRO A 267 -24.48 13.75 19.15
N GLN A 268 -24.45 14.60 18.12
CA GLN A 268 -25.44 14.63 17.04
C GLN A 268 -24.74 14.54 15.68
N LEU A 269 -25.40 13.90 14.70
CA LEU A 269 -24.94 13.88 13.32
C LEU A 269 -24.82 15.32 12.80
N ASP A 270 -23.60 15.77 12.63
CA ASP A 270 -23.30 17.06 12.01
C ASP A 270 -23.80 17.07 10.55
N TYR A 271 -24.09 18.25 10.00
CA TYR A 271 -24.60 18.32 8.63
C TYR A 271 -23.53 17.83 7.64
N LEU A 272 -23.90 16.91 6.73
CA LEU A 272 -23.02 16.41 5.66
C LEU A 272 -22.44 17.56 4.80
N ILE A 273 -23.13 18.69 4.72
CA ILE A 273 -22.71 19.90 4.01
C ILE A 273 -22.88 21.10 4.95
N LYS A 274 -21.80 21.49 5.63
CA LYS A 274 -21.77 22.71 6.48
C LYS A 274 -21.85 24.01 5.66
N GLY A 275 -21.58 23.96 4.35
CA GLY A 275 -21.71 25.12 3.45
C GLY A 275 -21.20 24.87 2.03
N PRO A 276 -21.43 25.81 1.08
CA PRO A 276 -21.01 25.67 -0.32
C PRO A 276 -19.48 25.54 -0.48
N MET A 277 -18.73 26.08 0.47
CA MET A 277 -17.27 25.99 0.50
C MET A 277 -16.74 24.57 0.67
N THR A 278 -17.48 23.68 1.37
CA THR A 278 -17.07 22.27 1.52
C THR A 278 -17.18 21.51 0.21
N VAL A 279 -18.18 21.84 -0.61
CA VAL A 279 -18.39 21.23 -1.94
C VAL A 279 -17.31 21.71 -2.91
N ILE A 280 -16.98 23.01 -2.90
CA ILE A 280 -15.93 23.58 -3.76
C ILE A 280 -14.56 22.98 -3.43
N LEU A 281 -14.20 22.86 -2.15
CA LEU A 281 -12.93 22.25 -1.74
C LEU A 281 -12.87 20.76 -2.09
N LEU A 282 -13.97 20.02 -1.88
CA LEU A 282 -14.05 18.62 -2.30
C LEU A 282 -13.84 18.48 -3.81
N LEU A 283 -14.50 19.33 -4.61
CA LEU A 283 -14.39 19.29 -6.06
C LEU A 283 -12.98 19.63 -6.55
N ILE A 284 -12.30 20.59 -5.91
CA ILE A 284 -10.89 20.92 -6.19
C ILE A 284 -9.97 19.72 -5.88
N ILE A 285 -10.15 19.07 -4.73
CA ILE A 285 -9.34 17.92 -4.32
C ILE A 285 -9.56 16.74 -5.26
N LEU A 286 -10.82 16.44 -5.61
CA LEU A 286 -11.13 15.36 -6.54
C LEU A 286 -10.60 15.63 -7.95
N LEU A 287 -10.78 16.85 -8.48
CA LEU A 287 -10.22 17.23 -9.78
C LEU A 287 -8.69 17.09 -9.78
N ALA A 288 -8.02 17.64 -8.77
CA ALA A 288 -6.57 17.59 -8.65
C ALA A 288 -6.04 16.15 -8.57
N LEU A 289 -6.68 15.28 -7.79
CA LEU A 289 -6.31 13.86 -7.69
C LEU A 289 -6.71 13.04 -8.92
N SER A 290 -7.67 13.49 -9.73
CA SER A 290 -8.03 12.83 -10.98
C SER A 290 -7.05 13.09 -12.13
N VAL A 291 -6.20 14.12 -12.04
CA VAL A 291 -5.25 14.50 -13.11
C VAL A 291 -4.32 13.33 -13.52
N PRO A 292 -3.67 12.59 -12.60
CA PRO A 292 -2.82 11.45 -12.97
C PRO A 292 -3.61 10.32 -13.64
N VAL A 293 -4.88 10.14 -13.24
CA VAL A 293 -5.78 9.14 -13.80
C VAL A 293 -6.22 9.53 -15.21
N VAL A 294 -6.59 10.79 -15.43
CA VAL A 294 -6.98 11.29 -16.77
C VAL A 294 -5.79 11.22 -17.74
N LEU A 295 -4.58 11.58 -17.29
CA LEU A 295 -3.38 11.42 -18.11
C LEU A 295 -3.11 9.94 -18.46
N SER A 296 -3.35 9.02 -17.52
CA SER A 296 -3.17 7.59 -17.77
C SER A 296 -4.12 7.05 -18.84
N TRP A 297 -5.38 7.51 -18.83
CA TRP A 297 -6.38 7.19 -19.83
C TRP A 297 -6.08 7.83 -21.20
N GLY A 298 -5.61 9.08 -21.20
CA GLY A 298 -5.15 9.78 -22.39
C GLY A 298 -4.00 9.06 -23.09
N TRP A 299 -3.07 8.45 -22.34
CA TRP A 299 -1.98 7.68 -22.93
C TRP A 299 -2.44 6.34 -23.55
N GLN A 300 -3.46 5.70 -22.99
CA GLN A 300 -4.01 4.47 -23.57
C GLN A 300 -4.75 4.72 -24.89
N ARG A 301 -5.39 5.89 -25.07
CA ARG A 301 -6.16 6.22 -26.29
C ARG A 301 -5.38 6.97 -27.36
N CYS A 302 -4.34 7.74 -27.01
CA CYS A 302 -3.60 8.55 -27.99
C CYS A 302 -2.14 8.07 -28.18
N PRO A 303 -1.81 7.37 -29.29
CA PRO A 303 -0.44 6.93 -29.59
C PRO A 303 0.54 8.10 -29.86
N TYR A 304 0.05 9.29 -30.18
CA TYR A 304 0.90 10.47 -30.45
C TYR A 304 1.70 10.93 -29.21
N PHE A 305 1.22 10.65 -28.00
CA PHE A 305 1.95 10.93 -26.76
C PHE A 305 3.09 9.92 -26.48
N LYS A 306 3.20 8.79 -27.20
CA LYS A 306 4.32 7.85 -27.02
C LYS A 306 5.64 8.37 -27.61
N ALA A 307 5.60 9.26 -28.59
CA ALA A 307 6.76 9.54 -29.45
C ALA A 307 7.58 10.79 -29.06
N LYS A 308 7.10 11.67 -28.17
CA LYS A 308 7.75 12.97 -27.92
C LYS A 308 8.00 13.35 -26.45
N ILE A 309 7.65 12.48 -25.50
CA ILE A 309 7.72 12.75 -24.05
C ILE A 309 8.07 11.48 -23.27
#